data_AF-D2GZG7-F1
#
_entry.id   AF-D2GZG7-F1
#
_cell.length_a   1.000
_cell.length_b   1.000
_cell.length_c   1.000
_cell.angle_alpha   90.00
_cell.angle_beta   90.00
_cell.angle_gamma   90.00
#
_symmetry.space_group_name_H-M   'P 1'
#
loop_
_entity.id
_entity.type
_entity.pdbx_description
1 polymer ?
#
loop_
_entity_poly.entity_id
_entity_poly.type
_entity_poly.pdbx_seq_one_letter_code
_entity_poly.pdbx_strand_id
1 'polypeptide(L)'
;LTGDPAVGKTALAQIFRSDGAHFQKNYTLTTGVDLVVKTVPVPDTGDSVELFIFDSAGKELFSEMLDKLASNWESPNVLCLVYDVTNEQSFANCSKWLEKARSQIPGTSLPGRSC
;
A
#
# COMPACT_ATOMS: atom_id res chain seq x y z
N LEU A 1 -0.21 -0.05 -1.26
CA LEU A 1 -0.26 1.01 -0.23
C LEU A 1 -1.30 2.05 -0.65
N THR A 2 -2.09 2.60 0.26
CA THR A 2 -3.11 3.61 -0.07
C THR A 2 -3.21 4.70 1.00
N GLY A 3 -3.69 5.88 0.61
CA GLY A 3 -3.74 7.08 1.45
C GLY A 3 -3.47 8.36 0.64
N ASP A 4 -3.65 9.51 1.29
CA ASP A 4 -3.51 10.83 0.66
C ASP A 4 -2.09 11.07 0.09
N PRO A 5 -1.92 11.98 -0.87
CA PRO A 5 -0.59 12.41 -1.31
C PRO A 5 0.27 12.89 -0.14
N ALA A 6 1.58 12.73 -0.25
CA ALA A 6 2.58 13.18 0.74
C ALA A 6 2.51 12.56 2.15
N VAL A 7 1.64 11.58 2.43
CA VAL A 7 1.57 10.89 3.75
C VAL A 7 2.70 9.87 4.00
N GLY A 8 3.66 9.72 3.10
CA GLY A 8 4.82 8.83 3.28
C GLY A 8 4.70 7.40 2.72
N LYS A 9 3.72 7.11 1.85
CA LYS A 9 3.55 5.78 1.21
C LYS A 9 4.83 5.28 0.52
N THR A 10 5.42 6.10 -0.34
CA THR A 10 6.66 5.79 -1.06
C THR A 10 7.83 5.60 -0.10
N ALA A 11 7.95 6.45 0.93
CA ALA A 11 9.00 6.31 1.93
C ALA A 11 8.90 4.97 2.69
N LEU A 12 7.68 4.53 3.02
CA LEU A 12 7.43 3.22 3.65
C LEU A 12 7.79 2.04 2.72
N ALA A 13 7.46 2.13 1.42
CA ALA A 13 7.84 1.09 0.47
C ALA A 13 9.37 0.97 0.32
N GLN A 14 10.07 2.11 0.23
CA GLN A 14 11.52 2.14 0.04
C GLN A 14 12.31 1.75 1.29
N ILE A 15 11.88 2.17 2.49
CA ILE A 15 12.53 1.76 3.74
C ILE A 15 12.38 0.26 3.95
N PHE A 16 11.21 -0.31 3.62
CA PHE A 16 10.99 -1.75 3.68
C PHE A 16 11.87 -2.48 2.66
N ARG A 17 11.95 -2.01 1.42
CA ARG A 17 12.82 -2.58 0.38
C ARG A 17 14.28 -2.63 0.80
N SER A 18 14.76 -1.59 1.47
CA SER A 18 16.19 -1.42 1.81
C SER A 18 16.58 -1.94 3.18
N ASP A 19 15.69 -2.64 3.89
CA ASP A 19 15.93 -3.12 5.27
C ASP A 19 16.37 -1.99 6.21
N GLY A 20 15.79 -0.79 6.03
CA GLY A 20 16.13 0.38 6.84
C GLY A 20 17.41 1.11 6.42
N ALA A 21 18.19 0.58 5.47
CA ALA A 21 19.48 1.16 5.08
C ALA A 21 19.34 2.48 4.30
N HIS A 22 18.22 2.68 3.60
CA HIS A 22 18.03 3.86 2.74
C HIS A 22 16.71 4.55 3.04
N PHE A 23 16.80 5.75 3.59
CA PHE A 23 15.68 6.70 3.65
C PHE A 23 15.94 7.85 2.68
N GLN A 24 15.12 7.99 1.65
CA GLN A 24 15.25 9.12 0.72
C GLN A 24 14.83 10.41 1.42
N LYS A 25 15.79 11.31 1.64
CA LYS A 25 15.56 12.62 2.27
C LYS A 25 14.88 13.64 1.34
N ASN A 26 14.95 13.40 0.04
CA ASN A 26 14.34 14.27 -0.96
C ASN A 26 12.97 13.71 -1.35
N TYR A 27 11.93 14.53 -1.25
CA TYR A 27 10.62 14.19 -1.75
C TYR A 27 10.61 14.27 -3.28
N THR A 28 10.39 13.14 -3.93
CA THR A 28 10.01 13.10 -5.34
C THR A 28 8.54 12.77 -5.42
N LEU A 29 7.77 13.59 -6.13
CA LEU A 29 6.37 13.33 -6.38
C LEU A 29 6.25 12.04 -7.18
N THR A 30 5.57 11.04 -6.64
CA THR A 30 5.21 9.83 -7.37
C THR A 30 4.20 10.23 -8.44
N THR A 31 4.47 9.92 -9.71
CA THR A 31 3.61 10.31 -10.84
C THR A 31 2.71 9.16 -11.32
N GLY A 32 2.93 7.95 -10.81
CA GLY A 32 2.26 6.74 -11.28
C GLY A 32 2.05 5.68 -10.19
N VAL A 33 2.06 4.41 -10.62
CA VAL A 33 2.04 3.24 -9.76
C VAL A 33 3.39 2.53 -9.91
N ASP A 34 4.12 2.43 -8.80
CA ASP A 34 5.39 1.73 -8.74
C ASP A 34 5.21 0.36 -8.10
N LEU A 35 5.83 -0.66 -8.68
CA LEU A 35 5.91 -2.00 -8.10
C LEU A 35 7.27 -2.19 -7.43
N VAL A 36 7.24 -2.46 -6.13
CA VAL A 36 8.39 -2.90 -5.34
C VAL A 36 8.22 -4.40 -5.08
N VAL A 37 9.20 -5.19 -5.51
CA VAL A 37 9.25 -6.63 -5.23
C VAL A 37 10.31 -6.88 -4.16
N LYS A 38 9.96 -7.63 -3.11
CA LYS A 38 10.90 -8.03 -2.06
C LYS A 38 10.66 -9.47 -1.63
N THR A 39 11.70 -10.28 -1.71
CA THR A 39 11.73 -11.61 -1.09
C THR A 39 12.03 -11.48 0.40
N VAL A 40 11.16 -12.02 1.24
CA VAL A 40 11.29 -12.01 2.70
C VAL A 40 11.45 -13.44 3.20
N PRO A 41 12.57 -13.79 3.87
CA PRO A 41 12.72 -15.11 4.48
C PRO A 41 11.73 -15.28 5.62
N VAL A 42 11.14 -16.47 5.75
CA VAL A 42 10.29 -16.80 6.88
C VAL A 42 11.20 -17.20 8.05
N PRO A 43 11.13 -16.54 9.21
CA PRO A 43 11.98 -16.86 10.34
C PRO A 43 11.86 -18.33 10.75
N ASP A 44 12.98 -18.93 11.14
CA ASP A 44 13.07 -20.31 11.62
C ASP A 44 12.59 -21.38 10.61
N THR A 45 12.45 -21.02 9.33
CA THR A 45 12.24 -21.96 8.23
C THR A 45 13.28 -21.76 7.13
N GLY A 46 13.34 -22.68 6.17
CA GLY A 46 14.14 -22.54 4.94
C GLY A 46 13.40 -21.82 3.81
N ASP A 47 12.20 -21.32 4.07
CA ASP A 47 11.29 -20.79 3.06
C ASP A 47 11.38 -19.27 2.93
N SER A 48 10.87 -18.75 1.83
CA SER A 48 10.73 -17.30 1.62
C SER A 48 9.43 -16.98 0.91
N VAL A 49 8.95 -15.75 1.13
CA VAL A 49 7.75 -15.20 0.50
C VAL A 49 8.15 -14.01 -0.36
N GLU A 50 7.70 -14.00 -1.62
CA GLU A 50 7.86 -12.84 -2.49
C GLU A 50 6.69 -11.87 -2.28
N LEU A 51 6.99 -10.67 -1.81
CA LEU A 51 6.01 -9.62 -1.60
C LEU A 51 6.00 -8.65 -2.77
N PHE A 52 4.83 -8.47 -3.35
CA PHE A 52 4.53 -7.48 -4.39
C PHE A 52 3.87 -6.26 -3.74
N ILE A 53 4.63 -5.18 -3.61
CA ILE A 53 4.18 -3.95 -2.96
C ILE A 53 3.94 -2.90 -4.03
N PHE A 54 2.66 -2.57 -4.21
CA PHE A 54 2.24 -1.52 -5.12
C PHE A 54 2.17 -0.19 -4.36
N ASP A 55 3.01 0.77 -4.74
CA ASP A 55 2.98 2.16 -4.28
C ASP A 55 2.32 3.04 -5.33
N SER A 56 1.49 4.00 -4.91
CA SER A 56 0.76 4.87 -5.84
C SER A 56 0.82 6.32 -5.41
N ALA A 57 0.80 7.22 -6.41
CA ALA A 57 0.84 8.66 -6.20
C ALA A 57 -0.30 9.23 -5.34
N GLY A 58 -1.47 8.58 -5.34
CA GLY A 58 -2.66 9.09 -4.66
C GLY A 58 -3.96 8.73 -5.37
N LYS A 59 -4.97 9.61 -5.20
CA LYS A 59 -6.41 9.30 -5.24
C LYS A 59 -6.95 8.75 -6.55
N GLU A 60 -6.44 9.25 -7.67
CA GLU A 60 -6.91 8.86 -9.00
C GLU A 60 -6.25 7.54 -9.42
N LEU A 61 -4.93 7.46 -9.29
CA LEU A 61 -4.12 6.29 -9.64
C LEU A 61 -4.38 5.06 -8.76
N PHE A 62 -4.96 5.23 -7.57
CA PHE A 62 -5.38 4.10 -6.72
C PHE A 62 -6.56 3.31 -7.30
N SER A 63 -7.53 3.98 -7.95
CA SER A 63 -8.62 3.27 -8.64
C SER A 63 -8.08 2.39 -9.74
N GLU A 64 -7.24 2.96 -10.60
CA GLU A 64 -6.65 2.25 -11.73
C GLU A 64 -5.76 1.09 -11.27
N MET A 65 -5.01 1.28 -10.18
CA MET A 65 -4.22 0.22 -9.56
C MET A 65 -5.13 -0.93 -9.09
N LEU A 66 -6.18 -0.63 -8.33
CA LEU A 66 -7.10 -1.65 -7.83
C LEU A 66 -7.84 -2.37 -8.95
N ASP A 67 -8.30 -1.65 -9.98
CA ASP A 67 -8.94 -2.24 -11.15
C ASP A 67 -7.99 -3.19 -11.88
N LYS A 68 -6.70 -2.82 -12.03
CA LYS A 68 -5.67 -3.69 -12.63
C LYS A 68 -5.40 -4.92 -11.78
N LEU A 69 -5.36 -4.80 -10.46
CA LEU A 69 -5.16 -5.93 -9.55
C LEU A 69 -6.34 -6.90 -9.61
N ALA A 70 -7.56 -6.39 -9.46
CA ALA A 70 -8.76 -7.20 -9.45
C ALA A 70 -9.01 -7.92 -10.79
N SER A 71 -8.65 -7.30 -11.92
CA SER A 71 -8.88 -7.89 -13.25
C SER A 71 -7.80 -8.86 -13.71
N ASN A 72 -6.53 -8.68 -13.30
CA ASN A 72 -5.40 -9.39 -13.92
C ASN A 72 -4.51 -10.19 -12.96
N TRP A 73 -4.50 -9.91 -11.65
CA TRP A 73 -3.42 -10.37 -10.75
C TRP A 73 -3.86 -10.97 -9.41
N GLU A 74 -5.13 -11.36 -9.29
CA GLU A 74 -5.77 -11.75 -8.04
C GLU A 74 -5.92 -10.59 -7.03
N SER A 75 -6.86 -10.76 -6.09
CA SER A 75 -7.14 -9.75 -5.07
C SER A 75 -5.92 -9.57 -4.15
N PRO A 76 -5.54 -8.33 -3.79
CA PRO A 76 -4.43 -8.11 -2.86
C PRO A 76 -4.69 -8.79 -1.51
N ASN A 77 -3.71 -9.52 -0.98
CA ASN A 77 -3.85 -10.19 0.32
C ASN A 77 -3.85 -9.21 1.50
N VAL A 78 -3.20 -8.06 1.36
CA VAL A 78 -3.04 -7.04 2.40
C VAL A 78 -3.26 -5.64 1.83
N LEU A 79 -4.03 -4.82 2.55
CA LEU A 79 -4.19 -3.40 2.28
C LEU A 79 -3.58 -2.58 3.42
N CYS A 80 -2.49 -1.86 3.14
CA CYS A 80 -1.91 -0.90 4.09
C CYS A 80 -2.44 0.51 3.83
N LEU A 81 -3.15 1.04 4.81
CA LEU A 81 -3.64 2.41 4.85
C LEU A 81 -2.64 3.31 5.58
N VAL A 82 -2.23 4.39 4.94
CA VAL A 82 -1.18 5.29 5.43
C VAL A 82 -1.74 6.70 5.57
N TYR A 83 -1.42 7.36 6.68
CA TYR A 83 -1.76 8.75 6.97
C TYR A 83 -0.61 9.42 7.71
N ASP A 84 -0.62 10.75 7.73
CA ASP A 84 0.35 11.56 8.46
C ASP A 84 -0.26 11.98 9.81
N VAL A 85 0.41 11.62 10.91
CA VAL A 85 -0.02 11.92 12.29
C VAL A 85 -0.10 13.42 12.59
N THR A 86 0.59 14.26 11.82
CA THR A 86 0.55 15.72 11.93
C THR A 86 -0.59 16.35 11.12
N ASN A 87 -1.30 15.55 10.33
CA ASN A 87 -2.38 15.98 9.45
C ASN A 87 -3.66 15.16 9.71
N GLU A 88 -4.51 15.66 10.60
CA GLU A 88 -5.78 15.02 10.97
C GLU A 88 -6.69 14.75 9.76
N GLN A 89 -6.68 15.62 8.75
CA GLN A 89 -7.47 15.44 7.54
C GLN A 89 -7.05 14.18 6.76
N SER A 90 -5.75 13.83 6.79
CA SER A 90 -5.25 12.61 6.15
C SER A 90 -5.77 11.35 6.83
N PHE A 91 -5.93 11.38 8.16
CA PHE A 91 -6.58 10.31 8.92
C PHE A 91 -8.08 10.25 8.63
N ALA A 92 -8.77 11.39 8.62
CA ALA A 92 -10.20 11.44 8.29
C ALA A 92 -10.51 10.89 6.88
N ASN A 93 -9.58 11.07 5.93
CA ASN A 93 -9.73 10.53 4.57
C ASN A 93 -9.50 9.02 4.49
N CYS A 94 -8.88 8.37 5.47
CA CYS A 94 -8.67 6.91 5.51
C CYS A 94 -9.96 6.10 5.32
N SER A 95 -11.08 6.56 5.88
CA SER A 95 -12.38 5.91 5.71
C SER A 95 -12.80 5.83 4.24
N LYS A 96 -12.67 6.93 3.50
CA LYS A 96 -12.97 7.01 2.06
C LYS A 96 -12.11 6.06 1.24
N TRP A 97 -10.83 5.94 1.60
CA TRP A 97 -9.89 5.02 0.96
C TRP A 97 -10.26 3.56 1.18
N LEU A 98 -10.67 3.23 2.41
CA LEU A 98 -11.12 1.88 2.77
C LEU A 98 -12.44 1.52 2.08
N GLU A 99 -13.41 2.44 2.05
CA GLU A 99 -14.67 2.25 1.33
C GLU A 99 -14.44 2.01 -0.16
N LYS A 100 -13.56 2.79 -0.77
CA LYS A 100 -13.18 2.64 -2.18
C LYS A 100 -12.57 1.26 -2.45
N ALA A 101 -11.62 0.81 -1.62
CA ALA A 101 -11.03 -0.52 -1.75
C ALA A 101 -12.06 -1.65 -1.65
N ARG A 102 -13.02 -1.53 -0.72
CA ARG A 102 -14.11 -2.51 -0.55
C ARG A 102 -15.04 -2.55 -1.75
N SER A 103 -15.32 -1.40 -2.38
CA SER A 103 -16.18 -1.35 -3.56
C SER A 103 -15.59 -2.05 -4.79
N GLN A 104 -14.25 -2.07 -4.91
CA GLN A 104 -13.55 -2.64 -6.06
C GLN A 104 -13.08 -4.09 -5.84
N ILE A 105 -13.10 -4.59 -4.59
CA ILE A 105 -12.77 -5.99 -4.27
C ILE A 105 -13.96 -6.66 -3.55
N PRO A 106 -15.08 -6.93 -4.25
CA PRO A 106 -16.24 -7.56 -3.64
C PRO A 106 -15.95 -9.03 -3.28
N GLY A 107 -16.25 -9.40 -2.04
CA GLY A 107 -16.20 -10.81 -1.58
C GLY A 107 -15.03 -11.17 -0.66
N THR A 108 -14.04 -10.29 -0.49
CA THR A 108 -12.87 -10.57 0.37
C THR A 108 -13.07 -9.94 1.75
N SER A 109 -13.09 -10.76 2.81
CA SER A 109 -13.06 -10.25 4.18
C SER A 109 -11.69 -9.65 4.48
N LEU A 110 -11.60 -8.32 4.54
CA LEU A 110 -10.39 -7.67 5.03
C LEU A 110 -10.18 -8.02 6.51
N PRO A 111 -9.02 -8.58 6.90
CA PRO A 111 -8.74 -8.90 8.30
C PRO A 111 -8.79 -7.62 9.17
N GLY A 112 -9.30 -7.74 10.40
CA GLY A 112 -9.38 -6.63 11.36
C GLY A 112 -10.79 -6.17 11.75
N ARG A 113 -11.86 -6.83 11.26
CA ARG A 113 -13.19 -6.73 11.88
C ARG A 113 -13.36 -7.87 12.88
N SER A 114 -12.96 -7.64 14.13
CA SER A 114 -13.61 -8.31 15.25
C SER A 114 -14.93 -7.57 15.46
N CYS A 115 -16.04 -8.17 15.04
CA CYS A 115 -17.31 -7.92 15.72
C CYS A 115 -17.31 -8.74 17.00
#